data_AF-A0A8T5PQ21-F1
#
_entry.id   AF-A0A8T5PQ21-F1
#
_cell.length_a   1.000
_cell.length_b   1.000
_cell.length_c   1.000
_cell.angle_alpha   90.00
_cell.angle_beta   90.00
_cell.angle_gamma   90.00
#
_symmetry.space_group_name_H-M   'P 1'
#
loop_
_entity.id
_entity.type
_entity.pdbx_description
1 polymer ?
#
loop_
_entity_poly.entity_id
_entity_poly.type
_entity_poly.pdbx_seq_one_letter_code
_entity_poly.pdbx_strand_id
1 'polypeptide(L)'
;MPKLSQEEKELMQSLYAQGVSVKEISWKTGVPYADVYKYTVIIEKYGSLSNYSNHLAARRNKSPSDYQKETYIYNQERPSNKKLSALIKIRLLEIDKTQTWLSEQIGNTRAGTSLYALGKIFPNDSTLEKIYHSLGETDSNLDAIFESLEKRIKENGFNSPEEYIAHLKEQKKLESKKRNYKLQNKNREYFLKKRGFKSFNDYRRILETQHQQLPQNQRLANIIKTRLRKMGKSHLWLAEKLGLGPNSISAYTHARRFPREKNFKKICSLFNLPYKTIDDFLN
;
A
#
# COMPACT_ATOMS: atom_id res chain seq x y z
N MET A 1 -24.25 -7.89 -11.19
CA MET A 1 -25.55 -8.45 -11.62
C MET A 1 -26.39 -7.32 -12.16
N PRO A 2 -26.95 -7.44 -13.39
CA PRO A 2 -27.93 -6.49 -13.87
C PRO A 2 -29.04 -6.37 -12.81
N LYS A 3 -29.44 -5.14 -12.50
CA LYS A 3 -30.60 -4.95 -11.65
C LYS A 3 -31.80 -5.49 -12.43
N LEU A 4 -32.48 -6.50 -11.89
CA LEU A 4 -33.75 -6.94 -12.45
C LEU A 4 -34.67 -5.74 -12.59
N SER A 5 -35.31 -5.63 -13.76
CA SER A 5 -36.28 -4.59 -14.05
C SER A 5 -37.45 -4.71 -13.09
N GLN A 6 -38.23 -3.63 -12.98
CA GLN A 6 -39.43 -3.66 -12.15
C GLN A 6 -40.46 -4.66 -12.71
N GLU A 7 -40.59 -4.70 -14.03
CA GLU A 7 -41.47 -5.63 -14.76
C GLU A 7 -41.10 -7.10 -14.51
N GLU A 8 -39.80 -7.45 -14.52
CA GLU A 8 -39.34 -8.81 -14.22
C GLU A 8 -39.74 -9.24 -12.81
N LYS A 9 -39.66 -8.33 -11.83
CA LYS A 9 -40.05 -8.62 -10.44
C LYS A 9 -41.56 -8.84 -10.32
N GLU A 10 -42.34 -7.98 -10.95
CA GLU A 10 -43.81 -8.06 -10.96
C GLU A 10 -44.29 -9.33 -11.65
N LEU A 11 -43.66 -9.72 -12.77
CA LEU A 11 -43.93 -10.98 -13.46
C LEU A 11 -43.68 -12.19 -12.55
N MET A 12 -42.52 -12.25 -11.89
CA MET A 12 -42.20 -13.34 -10.96
C MET A 12 -43.20 -13.43 -9.80
N GLN A 13 -43.62 -12.28 -9.26
CA GLN A 13 -44.61 -12.22 -8.17
C GLN A 13 -45.99 -12.67 -8.64
N SER A 14 -46.43 -12.24 -9.83
CA SER A 14 -47.70 -12.65 -10.42
C SER A 14 -47.75 -14.16 -10.68
N LEU A 15 -46.70 -14.73 -11.26
CA LEU A 15 -46.60 -16.18 -11.50
C LEU A 15 -46.61 -16.95 -10.16
N TYR A 16 -45.94 -16.45 -9.14
CA TYR A 16 -45.94 -17.10 -7.83
C TYR A 16 -47.32 -17.08 -7.17
N ALA A 17 -48.04 -15.95 -7.26
CA ALA A 17 -49.42 -15.83 -6.78
C ALA A 17 -50.40 -16.77 -7.49
N GLN A 18 -50.10 -17.19 -8.73
CA GLN A 18 -50.84 -18.23 -9.47
C GLN A 18 -50.47 -19.66 -9.04
N GLY A 19 -49.62 -19.84 -8.04
CA GLY A 19 -49.18 -21.14 -7.54
C GLY A 19 -48.03 -21.77 -8.34
N VAL A 20 -47.39 -21.04 -9.25
CA VAL A 20 -46.24 -21.54 -10.02
C VAL A 20 -45.02 -21.67 -9.11
N SER A 21 -44.33 -22.81 -9.17
CA SER A 21 -43.17 -23.05 -8.31
C SER A 21 -41.99 -22.12 -8.64
N VAL A 22 -41.16 -21.79 -7.64
CA VAL A 22 -39.96 -20.95 -7.82
C VAL A 22 -39.01 -21.50 -8.90
N LYS A 23 -38.88 -22.83 -8.97
CA LYS A 23 -38.05 -23.51 -9.98
C LYS A 23 -38.60 -23.31 -11.39
N GLU A 24 -39.91 -23.44 -11.55
CA GLU A 24 -40.57 -23.25 -12.84
C GLU A 24 -40.55 -21.78 -13.27
N ILE A 25 -40.74 -20.83 -12.34
CA ILE A 25 -40.58 -19.40 -12.62
C ILE A 25 -39.15 -19.12 -13.09
N SER A 26 -38.13 -19.63 -12.38
CA SER A 26 -36.72 -19.47 -12.76
C SER A 26 -36.45 -19.99 -14.18
N TRP A 27 -37.02 -21.13 -14.54
CA TRP A 27 -36.89 -21.68 -15.89
C TRP A 27 -37.62 -20.83 -16.95
N LYS A 28 -38.85 -20.37 -16.66
CA LYS A 28 -39.65 -19.55 -17.59
C LYS A 28 -39.06 -18.17 -17.84
N THR A 29 -38.51 -17.53 -16.81
CA THR A 29 -37.99 -16.17 -16.91
C THR A 29 -36.50 -16.10 -17.23
N GLY A 30 -35.78 -17.22 -17.10
CA GLY A 30 -34.31 -17.24 -17.18
C GLY A 30 -33.63 -16.55 -15.99
N VAL A 31 -34.39 -16.10 -14.99
CA VAL A 31 -33.87 -15.46 -13.78
C VAL A 31 -33.32 -16.55 -12.85
N PRO A 32 -32.15 -16.36 -12.21
CA PRO A 32 -31.60 -17.33 -11.27
C PRO A 32 -32.56 -17.68 -10.14
N TYR A 33 -32.67 -18.96 -9.80
CA TYR A 33 -33.56 -19.47 -8.74
C TYR A 33 -33.47 -18.68 -7.43
N ALA A 34 -32.25 -18.31 -7.02
CA ALA A 34 -32.03 -17.55 -5.79
C ALA A 34 -32.69 -16.15 -5.84
N ASP A 35 -32.65 -15.48 -7.00
CA ASP A 35 -33.32 -14.20 -7.19
C ASP A 35 -34.84 -14.39 -7.27
N VAL A 36 -35.33 -15.43 -7.94
CA VAL A 36 -36.77 -15.74 -7.92
C VAL A 36 -37.27 -15.97 -6.49
N TYR A 37 -36.63 -16.87 -5.73
CA TYR A 37 -36.98 -17.16 -4.34
C TYR A 37 -36.99 -15.89 -3.47
N LYS A 38 -36.03 -15.00 -3.75
CA LYS A 38 -35.86 -13.73 -3.08
C LYS A 38 -36.99 -12.75 -3.37
N TYR A 39 -37.46 -12.64 -4.62
CA TYR A 39 -38.52 -11.71 -4.98
C TYR A 39 -39.93 -12.27 -4.82
N THR A 40 -40.08 -13.58 -4.64
CA THR A 40 -41.36 -14.25 -4.38
C THR A 40 -41.50 -14.61 -2.90
N VAL A 41 -40.97 -15.76 -2.49
CA VAL A 41 -41.15 -16.34 -1.15
C VAL A 41 -40.73 -15.38 -0.04
N ILE A 42 -39.57 -14.72 -0.18
CA ILE A 42 -39.06 -13.85 0.87
C ILE A 42 -39.90 -12.57 0.98
N ILE A 43 -40.25 -11.93 -0.13
CA ILE A 43 -41.02 -10.69 -0.10
C ILE A 43 -42.46 -10.96 0.36
N GLU A 44 -43.09 -12.03 -0.10
CA GLU A 44 -44.45 -12.38 0.35
C GLU A 44 -44.49 -12.68 1.85
N LYS A 45 -43.55 -13.50 2.35
CA LYS A 45 -43.57 -13.95 3.75
C LYS A 45 -43.08 -12.90 4.74
N TYR A 46 -42.12 -12.07 4.35
CA TYR A 46 -41.43 -11.15 5.28
C TYR A 46 -41.61 -9.67 4.92
N GLY A 47 -42.24 -9.34 3.79
CA GLY A 47 -42.42 -7.98 3.28
C GLY A 47 -41.13 -7.34 2.73
N SER A 48 -39.96 -7.73 3.24
CA SER A 48 -38.67 -7.22 2.76
C SER A 48 -37.51 -8.18 3.05
N LEU A 49 -36.40 -7.97 2.33
CA LEU A 49 -35.14 -8.67 2.58
C LEU A 49 -34.54 -8.36 3.94
N SER A 50 -34.72 -7.11 4.41
CA SER A 50 -34.24 -6.71 5.72
C SER A 50 -34.98 -7.47 6.82
N ASN A 51 -36.31 -7.60 6.70
CA ASN A 51 -37.12 -8.36 7.64
C ASN A 51 -36.75 -9.85 7.64
N TYR A 52 -36.49 -10.43 6.47
CA TYR A 52 -35.99 -11.80 6.39
C TYR A 52 -34.63 -11.99 7.06
N SER A 53 -33.69 -11.07 6.82
CA SER A 53 -32.39 -11.09 7.49
C SER A 53 -32.53 -10.96 9.01
N ASN A 54 -33.43 -10.08 9.48
CA ASN A 54 -33.73 -9.91 10.90
C ASN A 54 -34.34 -11.19 11.49
N HIS A 55 -35.23 -11.85 10.76
CA HIS A 55 -35.81 -13.13 11.15
C HIS A 55 -34.75 -14.23 11.27
N LEU A 56 -33.82 -14.32 10.32
CA LEU A 56 -32.70 -15.26 10.38
C LEU A 56 -31.76 -14.98 11.56
N ALA A 57 -31.51 -13.70 11.84
CA ALA A 57 -30.71 -13.27 12.99
C ALA A 57 -31.39 -13.66 14.32
N ALA A 58 -32.69 -13.38 14.44
CA ALA A 58 -33.49 -13.73 15.62
C ALA A 58 -33.53 -15.25 15.85
N ARG A 59 -33.69 -16.05 14.80
CA ARG A 59 -33.65 -17.53 14.89
C ARG A 59 -32.31 -18.07 15.42
N ARG A 60 -31.23 -17.30 15.30
CA ARG A 60 -29.90 -17.61 15.84
C ARG A 60 -29.58 -16.91 17.16
N ASN A 61 -30.55 -16.23 17.77
CA ASN A 61 -30.37 -15.38 18.95
C ASN A 61 -29.26 -14.32 18.76
N LYS A 62 -29.21 -13.70 17.58
CA LYS A 62 -28.22 -12.67 17.22
C LYS A 62 -28.89 -11.37 16.81
N SER A 63 -28.19 -10.26 17.03
CA SER A 63 -28.55 -8.99 16.39
C SER A 63 -28.37 -9.12 14.86
N PRO A 64 -29.11 -8.35 14.04
CA PRO A 64 -28.91 -8.34 12.59
C PRO A 64 -27.46 -8.05 12.17
N SER A 65 -26.79 -7.14 12.88
CA SER A 65 -25.38 -6.81 12.66
C SER A 65 -24.46 -8.01 12.92
N ASP A 66 -24.67 -8.72 14.04
CA ASP A 66 -23.80 -9.84 14.41
C ASP A 66 -24.03 -11.06 13.51
N TYR A 67 -25.28 -11.29 13.09
CA TYR A 67 -25.58 -12.28 12.07
C TYR A 67 -24.87 -11.96 10.76
N GLN A 68 -24.92 -10.71 10.29
CA GLN A 68 -24.24 -10.30 9.07
C GLN A 68 -22.71 -10.46 9.19
N LYS A 69 -22.10 -10.05 10.30
CA LYS A 69 -20.66 -10.27 10.57
C LYS A 69 -20.30 -11.76 10.54
N GLU A 70 -21.10 -12.61 11.18
CA GLU A 70 -20.88 -14.07 11.15
C GLU A 70 -20.96 -14.62 9.73
N THR A 71 -21.96 -14.22 8.94
CA THR A 71 -22.06 -14.67 7.55
C THR A 71 -20.85 -14.23 6.71
N TYR A 72 -20.30 -13.04 6.97
CA TYR A 72 -19.07 -12.60 6.33
C TYR A 72 -17.87 -13.44 6.74
N ILE A 73 -17.69 -13.71 8.03
CA ILE A 73 -16.60 -14.57 8.52
C ILE A 73 -16.73 -15.96 7.90
N TYR A 74 -17.93 -16.56 7.95
CA TYR A 74 -18.19 -17.87 7.35
C TYR A 74 -17.82 -17.90 5.86
N ASN A 75 -18.22 -16.88 5.08
CA ASN A 75 -17.88 -16.80 3.67
C ASN A 75 -16.37 -16.61 3.44
N GLN A 76 -15.69 -15.81 4.27
CA GLN A 76 -14.25 -15.63 4.19
C GLN A 76 -13.48 -16.90 4.52
N GLU A 77 -14.04 -17.77 5.36
CA GLU A 77 -13.46 -19.06 5.71
C GLU A 77 -13.67 -20.15 4.65
N ARG A 78 -14.56 -19.93 3.67
CA ARG A 78 -14.76 -20.89 2.57
C ARG A 78 -13.47 -21.05 1.73
N PRO A 79 -12.99 -22.29 1.49
CA PRO A 79 -11.75 -22.51 0.73
C PRO A 79 -11.76 -21.87 -0.66
N SER A 80 -12.86 -21.97 -1.40
CA SER A 80 -13.00 -21.36 -2.73
C SER A 80 -12.88 -19.83 -2.71
N ASN A 81 -13.47 -19.18 -1.69
CA ASN A 81 -13.37 -17.74 -1.52
C ASN A 81 -11.95 -17.31 -1.15
N LYS A 82 -11.26 -18.05 -0.26
CA LYS A 82 -9.86 -17.79 0.10
C LYS A 82 -8.95 -17.91 -1.12
N LYS A 83 -9.06 -19.01 -1.87
CA LYS A 83 -8.27 -19.26 -3.08
C LYS A 83 -8.53 -18.20 -4.15
N LEU A 84 -9.79 -17.83 -4.41
CA LEU A 84 -10.12 -16.76 -5.35
C LEU A 84 -9.57 -15.39 -4.90
N SER A 85 -9.71 -15.05 -3.61
CA SER A 85 -9.15 -13.80 -3.06
C SER A 85 -7.63 -13.75 -3.21
N ALA A 86 -6.95 -14.87 -2.93
CA ALA A 86 -5.50 -15.01 -3.11
C ALA A 86 -5.11 -14.82 -4.58
N LEU A 87 -5.77 -15.52 -5.51
CA LEU A 87 -5.57 -15.38 -6.95
C LEU A 87 -5.69 -13.93 -7.39
N ILE A 88 -6.80 -13.26 -7.06
CA ILE A 88 -7.03 -11.87 -7.44
C ILE A 88 -5.91 -10.96 -6.91
N LYS A 89 -5.53 -11.09 -5.64
CA LYS A 89 -4.48 -10.24 -5.05
C LYS A 89 -3.12 -10.47 -5.69
N ILE A 90 -2.72 -11.74 -5.86
CA ILE A 90 -1.44 -12.12 -6.44
C ILE A 90 -1.36 -11.62 -7.87
N ARG A 91 -2.34 -11.97 -8.71
CA ARG A 91 -2.33 -11.59 -10.13
C ARG A 91 -2.32 -10.08 -10.31
N LEU A 92 -3.18 -9.34 -9.61
CA LEU A 92 -3.18 -7.87 -9.69
C LEU A 92 -1.83 -7.25 -9.28
N LEU A 93 -1.14 -7.84 -8.30
CA LEU A 93 0.21 -7.42 -7.95
C LEU A 93 1.20 -7.73 -9.07
N GLU A 94 1.21 -8.94 -9.61
CA GLU A 94 2.12 -9.35 -10.70
C GLU A 94 1.96 -8.49 -11.96
N ILE A 95 0.74 -8.17 -12.39
CA ILE A 95 0.49 -7.40 -13.63
C ILE A 95 0.46 -5.88 -13.44
N ASP A 96 0.81 -5.41 -12.24
CA ASP A 96 0.76 -3.99 -11.85
C ASP A 96 -0.58 -3.27 -12.10
N LYS A 97 -1.67 -3.94 -11.74
CA LYS A 97 -3.04 -3.40 -11.84
C LYS A 97 -3.71 -3.26 -10.47
N THR A 98 -4.90 -2.66 -10.48
CA THR A 98 -5.70 -2.38 -9.28
C THR A 98 -7.07 -3.06 -9.35
N GLN A 99 -7.77 -3.11 -8.23
CA GLN A 99 -9.17 -3.59 -8.20
C GLN A 99 -10.10 -2.72 -9.04
N THR A 100 -9.81 -1.41 -9.20
CA THR A 100 -10.60 -0.52 -10.07
C THR A 100 -10.48 -0.98 -11.52
N TRP A 101 -9.26 -1.24 -11.99
CA TRP A 101 -9.03 -1.79 -13.33
C TRP A 101 -9.78 -3.11 -13.54
N LEU A 102 -9.71 -4.03 -12.57
CA LEU A 102 -10.43 -5.31 -12.67
C LEU A 102 -11.95 -5.10 -12.72
N SER A 103 -12.49 -4.16 -11.94
CA SER A 103 -13.92 -3.86 -11.94
C SER A 103 -14.43 -3.37 -13.30
N GLU A 104 -13.63 -2.57 -14.01
CA GLU A 104 -13.90 -2.12 -15.38
C GLU A 104 -13.90 -3.30 -16.36
N GLN A 105 -12.89 -4.18 -16.28
CA GLN A 105 -12.77 -5.33 -17.20
C GLN A 105 -13.94 -6.31 -17.08
N ILE A 106 -14.43 -6.56 -15.86
CA ILE A 106 -15.48 -7.55 -15.63
C ILE A 106 -16.90 -6.95 -15.68
N GLY A 107 -17.02 -5.63 -15.89
CA GLY A 107 -18.30 -4.91 -15.90
C GLY A 107 -19.02 -4.96 -14.55
N ASN A 108 -18.29 -4.81 -13.44
CA ASN A 108 -18.86 -4.85 -12.10
C ASN A 108 -18.52 -3.58 -11.31
N THR A 109 -19.24 -3.35 -10.22
CA THR A 109 -18.95 -2.23 -9.32
C THR A 109 -17.63 -2.47 -8.58
N ARG A 110 -16.89 -1.39 -8.30
CA ARG A 110 -15.67 -1.45 -7.48
C ARG A 110 -15.92 -2.09 -6.11
N ALA A 111 -17.08 -1.84 -5.50
CA ALA A 111 -17.47 -2.45 -4.23
C ALA A 111 -17.60 -3.97 -4.36
N GLY A 112 -18.31 -4.46 -5.39
CA GLY A 112 -18.43 -5.90 -5.67
C GLY A 112 -17.07 -6.57 -5.90
N THR A 113 -16.22 -5.97 -6.74
CA THR A 113 -14.86 -6.48 -6.99
C THR A 113 -14.01 -6.51 -5.71
N SER A 114 -14.17 -5.51 -4.84
CA SER A 114 -13.48 -5.49 -3.54
C SER A 114 -13.94 -6.64 -2.64
N LEU A 115 -15.25 -6.97 -2.64
CA LEU A 115 -15.76 -8.11 -1.87
C LEU A 115 -15.20 -9.45 -2.37
N TYR A 116 -15.01 -9.63 -3.68
CA TYR A 116 -14.33 -10.83 -4.23
C TYR A 116 -12.87 -10.89 -3.77
N ALA A 117 -12.13 -9.78 -3.91
CA ALA A 117 -10.74 -9.69 -3.48
C ALA A 117 -10.59 -9.85 -1.96
N LEU A 118 -11.64 -9.64 -1.17
CA LEU A 118 -11.65 -9.89 0.27
C LEU A 118 -12.17 -11.28 0.66
N GLY A 119 -12.58 -12.10 -0.31
CA GLY A 119 -13.17 -13.42 -0.09
C GLY A 119 -14.54 -13.38 0.60
N LYS A 120 -15.22 -12.23 0.61
CA LYS A 120 -16.49 -12.05 1.34
C LYS A 120 -17.70 -12.63 0.60
N ILE A 121 -17.60 -12.70 -0.72
CA ILE A 121 -18.62 -13.27 -1.59
C ILE A 121 -17.92 -14.03 -2.73
N PHE A 122 -18.62 -15.01 -3.30
CA PHE A 122 -18.17 -15.71 -4.50
C PHE A 122 -18.92 -15.14 -5.72
N PRO A 123 -18.24 -14.83 -6.84
CA PRO A 123 -18.90 -14.39 -8.06
C PRO A 123 -19.73 -15.53 -8.68
N ASN A 124 -20.68 -15.20 -9.55
CA ASN A 124 -21.32 -16.19 -10.41
C ASN A 124 -20.39 -16.59 -11.57
N ASP A 125 -20.71 -17.68 -12.27
CA ASP A 125 -19.85 -18.29 -13.29
C ASP A 125 -19.44 -17.30 -14.39
N SER A 126 -20.39 -16.51 -14.92
CA SER A 126 -20.08 -15.48 -15.94
C SER A 126 -19.13 -14.40 -15.43
N THR A 127 -19.28 -13.95 -14.17
CA THR A 127 -18.36 -12.97 -13.58
C THR A 127 -17.00 -13.60 -13.28
N LEU A 128 -17.00 -14.86 -12.85
CA LEU A 128 -15.80 -15.62 -12.53
C LEU A 128 -14.93 -15.84 -13.78
N GLU A 129 -15.54 -16.25 -14.90
CA GLU A 129 -14.88 -16.39 -16.20
C GLU A 129 -14.23 -15.07 -16.64
N LYS A 130 -14.96 -13.95 -16.53
CA LYS A 130 -14.41 -12.61 -16.82
C LYS A 130 -13.23 -12.26 -15.92
N ILE A 131 -13.28 -12.61 -14.63
CA ILE A 131 -12.17 -12.40 -13.70
C ILE A 131 -10.94 -13.19 -14.18
N TYR A 132 -11.10 -14.48 -14.49
CA TYR A 132 -9.99 -15.34 -14.93
C TYR A 132 -9.36 -14.84 -16.23
N HIS A 133 -10.17 -14.59 -17.26
CA HIS A 133 -9.70 -14.05 -18.53
C HIS A 133 -8.97 -12.71 -18.33
N SER A 134 -9.52 -11.80 -17.51
CA SER A 134 -8.88 -10.51 -17.23
C SER A 134 -7.53 -10.68 -16.51
N LEU A 135 -7.42 -11.66 -15.61
CA LEU A 135 -6.17 -11.97 -14.92
C LEU A 135 -5.19 -12.80 -15.76
N GLY A 136 -5.52 -13.09 -17.02
CA GLY A 136 -4.70 -13.86 -17.95
C GLY A 136 -4.61 -15.34 -17.59
N GLU A 137 -5.61 -15.88 -16.90
CA GLU A 137 -5.76 -17.32 -16.69
C GLU A 137 -6.48 -17.91 -17.90
N THR A 138 -5.91 -18.97 -18.49
CA THR A 138 -6.40 -19.58 -19.73
C THR A 138 -7.33 -20.76 -19.52
N ASP A 139 -7.26 -21.41 -18.35
CA ASP A 139 -8.13 -22.51 -18.00
C ASP A 139 -9.50 -22.00 -17.51
N SER A 140 -10.57 -22.65 -17.96
CA SER A 140 -11.92 -22.41 -17.44
C SER A 140 -12.24 -23.26 -16.20
N ASN A 141 -11.42 -24.28 -15.92
CA ASN A 141 -11.56 -25.12 -14.74
C ASN A 141 -10.93 -24.46 -13.51
N LEU A 142 -11.77 -24.15 -12.52
CA LEU A 142 -11.39 -23.50 -11.27
C LEU A 142 -10.34 -24.29 -10.49
N ASP A 143 -10.41 -25.62 -10.47
CA ASP A 143 -9.44 -26.45 -9.74
C ASP A 143 -8.06 -26.37 -10.40
N ALA A 144 -8.00 -26.42 -11.73
CA ALA A 144 -6.75 -26.27 -12.49
C ALA A 144 -6.10 -24.88 -12.26
N ILE A 145 -6.90 -23.81 -12.23
CA ILE A 145 -6.41 -22.46 -11.92
C ILE A 145 -5.82 -22.41 -10.50
N PHE A 146 -6.48 -23.04 -9.53
CA PHE A 146 -6.01 -23.06 -8.15
C PHE A 146 -4.74 -23.89 -7.97
N GLU A 147 -4.63 -25.04 -8.64
CA GLU A 147 -3.39 -25.83 -8.67
C GLU A 147 -2.23 -25.06 -9.31
N SER A 148 -2.49 -24.36 -10.43
CA SER A 148 -1.52 -23.49 -11.10
C SER A 148 -1.02 -22.37 -10.17
N LEU A 149 -1.93 -21.75 -9.41
CA LEU A 149 -1.57 -20.74 -8.42
C LEU A 149 -0.69 -21.32 -7.31
N GLU A 150 -1.06 -22.48 -6.74
CA GLU A 150 -0.29 -23.14 -5.69
C GLU A 150 1.11 -23.53 -6.17
N LYS A 151 1.22 -24.05 -7.40
CA LYS A 151 2.50 -24.34 -8.05
C LYS A 151 3.35 -23.09 -8.18
N ARG A 152 2.79 -21.98 -8.67
CA ARG A 152 3.51 -20.70 -8.82
C ARG A 152 4.04 -20.18 -7.49
N ILE A 153 3.22 -20.23 -6.43
CA ILE A 153 3.63 -19.80 -5.08
C ILE A 153 4.84 -20.62 -4.61
N LYS A 154 4.79 -21.95 -4.78
CA LYS A 154 5.89 -22.86 -4.41
C LYS A 154 7.14 -22.65 -5.25
N GLU A 155 7.02 -22.47 -6.56
CA GLU A 155 8.14 -22.19 -7.48
C GLU A 155 8.87 -20.89 -7.13
N ASN A 156 8.16 -19.92 -6.55
CA ASN A 156 8.74 -18.67 -6.05
C ASN A 156 9.30 -18.81 -4.61
N GLY A 157 9.29 -20.01 -4.01
CA GLY A 157 9.86 -20.28 -2.69
C GLY A 157 8.99 -19.88 -1.50
N PHE A 158 7.68 -19.73 -1.69
CA PHE A 158 6.73 -19.37 -0.63
C PHE A 158 5.87 -20.57 -0.23
N ASN A 159 5.51 -20.66 1.05
CA ASN A 159 4.68 -21.76 1.57
C ASN A 159 3.19 -21.41 1.59
N SER A 160 2.85 -20.12 1.50
CA SER A 160 1.48 -19.64 1.52
C SER A 160 1.25 -18.47 0.56
N PRO A 161 0.00 -18.27 0.10
CA PRO A 161 -0.38 -17.08 -0.64
C PRO A 161 -0.10 -15.78 0.12
N GLU A 162 -0.28 -15.77 1.43
CA GLU A 162 -0.08 -14.59 2.29
C GLU A 162 1.37 -14.13 2.29
N GLU A 163 2.32 -15.06 2.43
CA GLU A 163 3.76 -14.78 2.33
C GLU A 163 4.12 -14.21 0.95
N TYR A 164 3.60 -14.81 -0.11
CA TYR A 164 3.87 -14.34 -1.47
C TYR A 164 3.29 -12.95 -1.74
N ILE A 165 2.05 -12.70 -1.30
CA ILE A 165 1.42 -11.37 -1.38
C ILE A 165 2.24 -10.32 -0.60
N ALA A 166 2.75 -10.66 0.58
CA ALA A 166 3.59 -9.77 1.37
C ALA A 166 4.90 -9.43 0.65
N HIS A 167 5.54 -10.43 0.05
CA HIS A 167 6.74 -10.26 -0.76
C HIS A 167 6.51 -9.31 -1.95
N LEU A 168 5.48 -9.57 -2.76
CA LEU A 168 5.13 -8.73 -3.91
C LEU A 168 4.86 -7.28 -3.52
N LYS A 169 4.20 -7.04 -2.37
CA LYS A 169 3.97 -5.69 -1.84
C LYS A 169 5.27 -4.98 -1.46
N GLU A 170 6.21 -5.65 -0.80
CA GLU A 170 7.49 -5.04 -0.42
C GLU A 170 8.34 -4.75 -1.67
N GLN A 171 8.34 -5.66 -2.65
CA GLN A 171 9.01 -5.42 -3.94
C GLN A 171 8.48 -4.14 -4.61
N LYS A 172 7.15 -3.99 -4.74
CA LYS A 172 6.55 -2.79 -5.32
C LYS A 172 6.86 -1.52 -4.54
N LYS A 173 6.87 -1.60 -3.21
CA LYS A 173 7.23 -0.47 -2.35
C LYS A 173 8.69 -0.04 -2.58
N LEU A 174 9.61 -0.99 -2.74
CA LEU A 174 11.01 -0.70 -3.09
C LEU A 174 11.14 -0.08 -4.47
N GLU A 175 10.40 -0.59 -5.47
CA GLU A 175 10.37 -0.02 -6.82
C GLU A 175 9.81 1.40 -6.84
N SER A 176 8.71 1.65 -6.12
CA SER A 176 8.13 2.98 -5.96
C SER A 176 9.12 3.95 -5.32
N LYS A 177 9.84 3.53 -4.27
CA LYS A 177 10.93 4.31 -3.67
C LYS A 177 12.03 4.63 -4.67
N LYS A 178 12.48 3.65 -5.48
CA LYS A 178 13.49 3.86 -6.53
C LYS A 178 13.02 4.86 -7.59
N ARG A 179 11.77 4.75 -8.05
CA ARG A 179 11.15 5.68 -9.03
C ARG A 179 11.07 7.09 -8.45
N ASN A 180 10.60 7.24 -7.22
CA ASN A 180 10.50 8.53 -6.54
C ASN A 180 11.89 9.17 -6.36
N TYR A 181 12.88 8.41 -5.89
CA TYR A 181 14.26 8.89 -5.77
C TYR A 181 14.84 9.37 -7.11
N LYS A 182 14.61 8.62 -8.20
CA LYS A 182 15.02 9.03 -9.56
C LYS A 182 14.33 10.32 -9.99
N LEU A 183 13.04 10.47 -9.71
CA LEU A 183 12.27 11.68 -10.02
C LEU A 183 12.76 12.89 -9.21
N GLN A 184 13.01 12.71 -7.91
CA GLN A 184 13.57 13.76 -7.05
C GLN A 184 14.93 14.22 -7.55
N ASN A 185 15.81 13.30 -7.95
CA ASN A 185 17.10 13.65 -8.53
C ASN A 185 16.96 14.42 -9.84
N LYS A 186 16.07 13.99 -10.74
CA LYS A 186 15.78 14.74 -11.99
C LYS A 186 15.26 16.15 -11.71
N ASN A 187 14.30 16.28 -10.78
CA ASN A 187 13.75 17.59 -10.40
C ASN A 187 14.83 18.48 -9.79
N ARG A 188 15.69 17.92 -8.92
CA ARG A 188 16.81 18.63 -8.33
C ARG A 188 17.77 19.13 -9.41
N GLU A 189 18.18 18.29 -10.34
CA GLU A 189 19.05 18.67 -11.44
C GLU A 189 18.43 19.78 -12.31
N TYR A 190 17.13 19.66 -12.61
CA TYR A 190 16.39 20.70 -13.34
C TYR A 190 16.44 22.05 -12.61
N PHE A 191 16.15 22.09 -11.30
CA PHE A 191 16.21 23.32 -10.52
C PHE A 191 17.61 23.94 -10.47
N LEU A 192 18.65 23.12 -10.39
CA LEU A 192 20.03 23.58 -10.37
C LEU A 192 20.44 24.18 -11.71
N LYS A 193 20.09 23.52 -12.82
CA LYS A 193 20.31 24.07 -14.17
C LYS A 193 19.58 25.40 -14.36
N LYS A 194 18.33 25.51 -13.89
CA LYS A 194 17.56 26.77 -13.93
C LYS A 194 18.21 27.90 -13.14
N ARG A 195 19.00 27.58 -12.11
CA ARG A 195 19.80 28.54 -11.34
C ARG A 195 21.21 28.77 -11.90
N GLY A 196 21.52 28.24 -13.08
CA GLY A 196 22.82 28.42 -13.75
C GLY A 196 23.93 27.47 -13.30
N PHE A 197 23.64 26.48 -12.45
CA PHE A 197 24.64 25.48 -12.03
C PHE A 197 24.74 24.35 -13.04
N LYS A 198 25.98 23.94 -13.37
CA LYS A 198 26.23 22.86 -14.34
C LYS A 198 25.87 21.48 -13.78
N SER A 199 26.00 21.30 -12.47
CA SER A 199 25.70 20.05 -11.77
C SER A 199 25.40 20.27 -10.28
N PHE A 200 24.96 19.23 -9.59
CA PHE A 200 24.85 19.27 -8.13
C PHE A 200 26.19 19.45 -7.42
N ASN A 201 27.27 18.88 -7.95
CA ASN A 201 28.61 19.05 -7.39
C ASN A 201 29.11 20.49 -7.55
N ASP A 202 28.77 21.14 -8.66
CA ASP A 202 29.09 22.55 -8.93
C ASP A 202 28.41 23.47 -7.91
N TYR A 203 27.09 23.30 -7.73
CA TYR A 203 26.34 24.00 -6.68
C TYR A 203 26.92 23.78 -5.28
N ARG A 204 27.28 22.53 -4.95
CA ARG A 204 27.86 22.20 -3.65
C ARG A 204 29.21 22.87 -3.43
N ARG A 205 30.07 22.91 -4.45
CA ARG A 205 31.37 23.60 -4.38
C ARG A 205 31.19 25.09 -4.09
N ILE A 206 30.25 25.74 -4.77
CA ILE A 206 29.96 27.17 -4.57
C ILE A 206 29.45 27.43 -3.15
N LEU A 207 28.52 26.61 -2.64
CA LEU A 207 28.07 26.70 -1.25
C LEU A 207 29.21 26.48 -0.25
N GLU A 208 30.08 25.51 -0.49
CA GLU A 208 31.24 25.26 0.36
C GLU A 208 32.20 26.46 0.38
N THR A 209 32.45 27.10 -0.77
CA THR A 209 33.24 28.34 -0.84
C THR A 209 32.58 29.49 -0.11
N GLN A 210 31.26 29.69 -0.27
CA GLN A 210 30.51 30.70 0.48
C GLN A 210 30.61 30.48 1.99
N HIS A 211 30.43 29.23 2.45
CA HIS A 211 30.60 28.89 3.86
C HIS A 211 32.03 29.10 4.36
N GLN A 212 33.04 28.81 3.53
CA GLN A 212 34.43 29.09 3.89
C GLN A 212 34.66 30.57 4.11
N GLN A 213 33.97 31.47 3.42
CA GLN A 213 34.15 32.90 3.59
C GLN A 213 33.45 33.46 4.84
N LEU A 214 32.57 32.68 5.49
CA LEU A 214 31.90 33.11 6.71
C LEU A 214 32.90 33.28 7.87
N PRO A 215 33.00 34.48 8.50
CA PRO A 215 33.97 34.76 9.55
C PRO A 215 33.89 33.78 10.73
N GLN A 216 32.69 33.39 11.13
CA GLN A 216 32.45 32.42 12.20
C GLN A 216 33.01 31.03 11.89
N ASN A 217 32.94 30.59 10.63
CA ASN A 217 33.50 29.30 10.21
C ASN A 217 35.01 29.34 10.27
N GLN A 218 35.62 30.44 9.80
CA GLN A 218 37.06 30.67 9.85
C GLN A 218 37.57 30.75 11.30
N ARG A 219 36.89 31.54 12.14
CA ARG A 219 37.21 31.68 13.57
C ARG A 219 37.20 30.33 14.26
N LEU A 220 36.14 29.53 14.08
CA LEU A 220 36.05 28.21 14.69
C LEU A 220 37.10 27.24 14.13
N ALA A 221 37.30 27.22 12.81
CA ALA A 221 38.31 26.39 12.16
C ALA A 221 39.71 26.65 12.74
N ASN A 222 40.07 27.92 12.93
CA ASN A 222 41.35 28.34 13.50
C ASN A 222 41.49 27.96 14.98
N ILE A 223 40.42 28.08 15.77
CA ILE A 223 40.41 27.61 17.16
C ILE A 223 40.67 26.11 17.21
N ILE A 224 39.95 25.30 16.41
CA ILE A 224 40.11 23.85 16.38
C ILE A 224 41.55 23.49 15.98
N LYS A 225 42.07 24.07 14.89
CA LYS A 225 43.43 23.82 14.41
C LYS A 225 44.49 24.17 15.46
N THR A 226 44.37 25.35 16.09
CA THR A 226 45.30 25.81 17.12
C THR A 226 45.29 24.90 18.33
N ARG A 227 44.10 24.49 18.81
CA ARG A 227 43.97 23.57 19.95
C ARG A 227 44.55 22.20 19.64
N LEU A 228 44.24 21.63 18.48
CA LEU A 228 44.82 20.34 18.04
C LEU A 228 46.35 20.40 17.97
N ARG A 229 46.91 21.46 17.40
CA ARG A 229 48.37 21.66 17.33
C ARG A 229 49.00 21.76 18.72
N LYS A 230 48.42 22.55 19.63
CA LYS A 230 48.91 22.68 21.02
C LYS A 230 48.88 21.35 21.78
N MET A 231 47.93 20.48 21.48
CA MET A 231 47.81 19.16 22.12
C MET A 231 48.62 18.05 21.40
N GLY A 232 49.26 18.35 20.27
CA GLY A 232 49.92 17.33 19.43
C GLY A 232 48.95 16.27 18.90
N LYS A 233 47.70 16.65 18.59
CA LYS A 233 46.65 15.71 18.13
C LYS A 233 46.26 15.95 16.68
N SER A 234 45.84 14.88 16.00
CA SER A 234 45.36 14.93 14.61
C SER A 234 43.86 15.19 14.52
N HIS A 235 43.35 15.49 13.32
CA HIS A 235 41.91 15.57 13.08
C HIS A 235 41.20 14.21 13.24
N LEU A 236 41.90 13.09 13.05
CA LEU A 236 41.34 11.74 13.23
C LEU A 236 41.08 11.48 14.70
N TRP A 237 41.99 11.89 15.57
CA TRP A 237 41.79 11.85 17.02
C TRP A 237 40.55 12.64 17.44
N LEU A 238 40.34 13.82 16.86
CA LEU A 238 39.15 14.63 17.14
C LEU A 238 37.86 13.95 16.66
N ALA A 239 37.91 13.32 15.48
CA ALA A 239 36.77 12.58 14.91
C ALA A 239 36.35 11.45 15.84
N GLU A 240 37.30 10.65 16.30
CA GLU A 240 37.11 9.57 17.25
C GLU A 240 36.52 10.08 18.58
N LYS A 241 37.12 11.11 19.19
CA LYS A 241 36.66 11.65 20.48
C LYS A 241 35.25 12.24 20.42
N LEU A 242 34.83 12.78 19.29
CA LEU A 242 33.49 13.35 19.13
C LEU A 242 32.45 12.31 18.68
N GLY A 243 32.88 11.11 18.26
CA GLY A 243 32.03 10.11 17.61
C GLY A 243 31.52 10.60 16.24
N LEU A 244 32.38 11.28 15.47
CA LEU A 244 32.06 11.86 14.17
C LEU A 244 32.95 11.27 13.08
N GLY A 245 32.46 11.24 11.84
CA GLY A 245 33.27 10.80 10.70
C GLY A 245 34.39 11.80 10.36
N PRO A 246 35.56 11.34 9.87
CA PRO A 246 36.70 12.20 9.50
C PRO A 246 36.32 13.34 8.56
N ASN A 247 35.41 13.10 7.61
CA ASN A 247 34.93 14.13 6.67
C ASN A 247 34.22 15.31 7.36
N SER A 248 33.52 15.06 8.48
CA SER A 248 32.85 16.13 9.22
C SER A 248 33.88 17.03 9.91
N ILE A 249 34.88 16.43 10.56
CA ILE A 249 35.96 17.19 11.20
C ILE A 249 36.80 17.92 10.16
N SER A 250 37.10 17.28 9.03
CA SER A 250 37.75 17.93 7.90
C SER A 250 36.95 19.15 7.42
N ALA A 251 35.62 19.04 7.29
CA ALA A 251 34.79 20.19 6.92
C ALA A 251 34.86 21.33 7.96
N TYR A 252 34.85 21.02 9.26
CA TYR A 252 34.94 22.03 10.33
C TYR A 252 36.31 22.72 10.35
N THR A 253 37.38 21.93 10.29
CA THR A 253 38.77 22.44 10.31
C THR A 253 39.14 23.23 9.06
N HIS A 254 38.48 22.99 7.93
CA HIS A 254 38.67 23.75 6.69
C HIS A 254 37.59 24.82 6.46
N ALA A 255 36.82 25.20 7.48
CA ALA A 255 35.75 26.20 7.43
C ALA A 255 34.64 25.93 6.39
N ARG A 256 34.57 24.72 5.80
CA ARG A 256 33.56 24.35 4.79
C ARG A 256 32.16 24.23 5.37
N ARG A 257 32.06 24.06 6.69
CA ARG A 257 30.79 23.91 7.41
C ARG A 257 30.95 24.32 8.86
N PHE A 258 29.91 24.93 9.41
CA PHE A 258 29.78 25.11 10.85
C PHE A 258 29.13 23.86 11.50
N PRO A 259 29.62 23.35 12.64
CA PRO A 259 28.99 22.24 13.33
C PRO A 259 27.58 22.62 13.81
N ARG A 260 26.66 21.65 13.84
CA ARG A 260 25.37 21.83 14.50
C ARG A 260 25.57 21.98 16.01
N GLU A 261 24.62 22.61 16.70
CA GLU A 261 24.63 22.89 18.15
C GLU A 261 25.20 21.75 19.00
N LYS A 262 24.66 20.53 18.82
CA LYS A 262 25.12 19.32 19.55
C LYS A 262 26.62 19.06 19.37
N ASN A 263 27.15 19.18 18.16
CA ASN A 263 28.56 18.96 17.88
C ASN A 263 29.42 20.14 18.31
N PHE A 264 28.90 21.37 18.17
CA PHE A 264 29.55 22.58 18.64
C PHE A 264 29.80 22.53 20.15
N LYS A 265 28.78 22.18 20.94
CA LYS A 265 28.92 21.98 22.40
C LYS A 265 29.99 20.95 22.74
N LYS A 266 29.97 19.79 22.08
CA LYS A 266 31.00 18.76 22.29
C LYS A 266 32.41 19.28 21.98
N ILE A 267 32.58 20.05 20.90
CA ILE A 267 33.87 20.67 20.55
C ILE A 267 34.30 21.66 21.63
N CYS A 268 33.38 22.51 22.12
CA CYS A 268 33.67 23.47 23.17
C CYS A 268 34.04 22.80 24.48
N SER A 269 33.29 21.79 24.92
CA SER A 269 33.60 21.02 26.12
C SER A 269 34.95 20.30 26.00
N LEU A 270 35.23 19.66 24.86
CA LEU A 270 36.49 18.92 24.66
C LEU A 270 37.73 19.84 24.72
N PHE A 271 37.60 21.09 24.24
CA PHE A 271 38.69 22.07 24.25
C PHE A 271 38.63 23.07 25.40
N ASN A 272 37.72 22.87 26.37
CA ASN A 272 37.46 23.81 27.46
C ASN A 272 37.30 25.26 26.97
N LEU A 273 36.49 25.46 25.92
CA LEU A 273 36.15 26.78 25.40
C LEU A 273 35.02 27.40 26.23
N PRO A 274 35.00 28.74 26.42
CA PRO A 274 34.02 29.40 27.29
C PRO A 274 32.61 29.51 26.69
N TYR A 275 32.41 29.12 25.43
CA TYR A 275 31.14 29.26 24.73
C TYR A 275 30.19 28.09 25.06
N LYS A 276 28.95 28.40 25.49
CA LYS A 276 27.94 27.38 25.83
C LYS A 276 26.98 27.12 24.67
N THR A 277 26.74 28.12 23.83
CA THR A 277 25.87 28.06 22.64
C THR A 277 26.58 28.61 21.40
N ILE A 278 26.00 28.37 20.22
CA ILE A 278 26.47 29.00 18.98
C ILE A 278 26.33 30.52 19.05
N ASP A 279 25.25 31.04 19.63
CA ASP A 279 25.02 32.49 19.73
C ASP A 279 26.08 33.16 20.61
N ASP A 280 26.51 32.52 21.70
CA ASP A 280 27.62 33.00 22.54
C ASP A 280 28.94 33.12 21.77
N PHE A 281 29.10 32.31 20.73
CA PHE A 281 30.31 32.30 19.90
C PHE A 281 30.27 33.33 18.78
N LEU A 282 29.07 33.69 18.32
CA LEU A 282 28.85 34.65 17.25
C LEU A 282 28.87 36.10 17.76
N ASN A 283 28.52 36.32 19.03
CA ASN A 283 28.63 37.61 19.72
C ASN A 283 30.04 37.82 20.32
#